data_AF-A0A2V8UTW1-F1
#
_entry.id   AF-A0A2V8UTW1-F1
#
_cell.length_a   1.000
_cell.length_b   1.000
_cell.length_c   1.000
_cell.angle_alpha   90.00
_cell.angle_beta   90.00
_cell.angle_gamma   90.00
#
_symmetry.space_group_name_H-M   'P 1'
#
loop_
_entity.id
_entity.type
_entity.pdbx_description
1 polymer ?
#
loop_
_entity_poly.entity_id
_entity_poly.type
_entity_poly.pdbx_seq_one_letter_code
_entity_poly.pdbx_strand_id
1 'polypeptide(L)'
;MTPGYFVALSIPILRGRAFEEQDRNPGEEVAILSQSLAARLFPNESPLGKRVDGTVVGIAADVNNNGLSVKADAEYYFVRKHSTEGRFQNQMPPYGWRKASVVVRSSMNSQAVANLLRAQIAALDPLLP
;
A
#
# COMPACT_ATOMS: atom_id res chain seq x y z
N MET A 1 2.70 -0.07 -2.18
CA MET A 1 1.54 -1.02 -2.18
C MET A 1 0.92 -1.11 -3.57
N THR A 2 0.01 -2.06 -3.81
CA THR A 2 -0.74 -2.18 -5.08
C THR A 2 -2.17 -1.63 -4.92
N PRO A 3 -2.88 -1.31 -6.01
CA PRO A 3 -4.25 -0.78 -5.97
C PRO A 3 -5.23 -1.57 -5.08
N GLY A 4 -5.13 -2.90 -5.07
CA GLY A 4 -6.02 -3.77 -4.28
C GLY A 4 -5.80 -3.76 -2.76
N TYR A 5 -4.81 -3.03 -2.23
CA TYR A 5 -4.41 -3.09 -0.82
C TYR A 5 -5.54 -2.73 0.16
N PHE A 6 -6.22 -1.59 -0.04
CA PHE A 6 -7.26 -1.13 0.87
C PHE A 6 -8.47 -2.06 0.88
N VAL A 7 -8.86 -2.56 -0.29
CA VAL A 7 -9.93 -3.56 -0.42
C VAL A 7 -9.54 -4.87 0.28
N ALA A 8 -8.31 -5.34 0.04
CA ALA A 8 -7.82 -6.58 0.64
C ALA A 8 -7.84 -6.53 2.18
N LEU A 9 -7.54 -5.37 2.77
CA LEU A 9 -7.56 -5.16 4.23
C LEU A 9 -8.88 -4.60 4.79
N SER A 10 -9.92 -4.42 3.97
CA SER A 10 -11.18 -3.77 4.38
C SER A 10 -10.96 -2.39 5.01
N ILE A 11 -9.98 -1.65 4.52
CA ILE A 11 -9.71 -0.28 4.96
C ILE A 11 -10.59 0.65 4.12
N PRO A 12 -11.58 1.35 4.71
CA PRO A 12 -12.43 2.24 3.95
C PRO A 12 -11.68 3.51 3.54
N ILE A 13 -11.90 3.94 2.30
CA ILE A 13 -11.54 5.29 1.84
C ILE A 13 -12.68 6.23 2.26
N LEU A 14 -12.38 7.17 3.14
CA LEU A 14 -13.33 8.11 3.72
C LEU A 14 -13.61 9.29 2.78
N ARG A 15 -12.61 9.71 2.02
CA ARG A 15 -12.70 10.83 1.06
C ARG A 15 -11.81 10.58 -0.15
N GLY A 16 -12.22 11.05 -1.33
CA GLY A 16 -11.46 10.88 -2.58
C GLY A 16 -11.58 9.45 -3.12
N ARG A 17 -10.48 8.91 -3.66
CA ARG A 17 -10.43 7.57 -4.28
C ARG A 17 -9.27 6.73 -3.77
N ALA A 18 -9.37 5.41 -3.95
CA ALA A 18 -8.25 4.49 -3.78
C ALA A 18 -7.24 4.64 -4.95
N PHE A 19 -6.09 3.98 -4.82
CA PHE A 19 -5.16 3.86 -5.93
C PHE A 19 -5.78 3.06 -7.07
N GLU A 20 -5.47 3.47 -8.29
CA GLU A 20 -5.89 2.84 -9.54
C GLU A 20 -4.67 2.38 -10.33
N GLU A 21 -4.87 1.54 -11.35
CA GLU A 21 -3.75 0.97 -12.11
C GLU A 21 -2.96 2.05 -12.87
N GLN A 22 -3.65 3.08 -13.34
CA GLN A 22 -3.05 4.25 -14.00
C GLN A 22 -2.11 5.04 -13.10
N ASP A 23 -2.37 5.04 -11.78
CA ASP A 23 -1.48 5.68 -10.81
C ASP A 23 -0.14 4.95 -10.69
N ARG A 24 0.06 3.81 -11.35
CA ARG A 24 1.33 3.08 -11.35
C ARG A 24 2.24 3.49 -12.50
N ASN A 25 1.74 4.32 -13.43
CA ASN A 25 2.53 4.86 -14.52
C ASN A 25 3.63 5.80 -13.99
N PRO A 26 4.80 5.89 -14.67
CA PRO A 26 5.81 6.89 -14.40
C PRO A 26 5.26 8.32 -14.53
N GLY A 27 5.79 9.27 -13.76
CA GLY A 27 5.41 10.69 -13.82
C GLY A 27 4.19 11.08 -12.99
N GLU A 28 3.28 10.15 -12.73
CA GLU A 28 2.22 10.36 -11.74
C GLU A 28 2.82 10.24 -10.34
N GLU A 29 2.59 11.18 -9.43
CA GLU A 29 3.00 11.01 -8.04
C GLU A 29 1.81 11.27 -7.15
N VAL A 30 1.16 10.20 -6.71
CA VAL A 30 -0.05 10.25 -5.90
C VAL A 30 0.17 9.62 -4.53
N ALA A 31 -0.55 10.14 -3.55
CA ALA A 31 -0.52 9.68 -2.17
C ALA A 31 -1.94 9.50 -1.63
N ILE A 32 -2.08 8.56 -0.70
CA ILE A 32 -3.25 8.44 0.17
C ILE A 32 -2.78 8.66 1.60
N LEU A 33 -3.53 9.42 2.39
CA LEU A 33 -3.20 9.69 3.80
C LEU A 33 -4.16 8.97 4.72
N SER A 34 -3.70 8.56 5.91
CA SER A 34 -4.63 8.20 6.98
C SER A 34 -5.40 9.44 7.48
N GLN A 35 -6.59 9.23 8.05
CA GLN A 35 -7.44 10.30 8.57
C GLN A 35 -6.70 11.15 9.61
N SER A 36 -5.99 10.52 10.54
CA SER A 36 -5.21 11.17 11.59
C SER A 36 -4.09 12.03 11.01
N LEU A 37 -3.40 11.55 9.98
CA LEU A 37 -2.34 12.30 9.31
C LEU A 37 -2.90 13.51 8.54
N ALA A 38 -3.98 13.30 7.80
CA ALA A 38 -4.66 14.35 7.06
C ALA A 38 -5.08 15.51 7.99
N ALA A 39 -5.64 15.20 9.15
CA ALA A 39 -6.05 16.19 10.15
C ALA A 39 -4.87 16.97 10.75
N ARG A 40 -3.68 16.34 10.88
CA ARG A 40 -2.47 16.99 11.38
C ARG A 40 -1.84 17.93 10.36
N LEU A 41 -1.79 17.53 9.09
CA LEU A 41 -1.13 18.30 8.03
C LEU A 41 -2.02 19.42 7.47
N PHE A 42 -3.32 19.19 7.41
CA PHE A 42 -4.30 20.09 6.83
C PHE A 42 -5.40 20.40 7.85
N PRO A 43 -5.07 21.06 8.97
CA PRO A 43 -6.06 21.40 9.98
C PRO A 43 -7.13 22.31 9.36
N ASN A 44 -8.40 21.89 9.47
CA ASN A 44 -9.56 22.61 8.92
C ASN A 44 -9.55 22.82 7.39
N GLU A 45 -8.68 22.14 6.66
CA GLU A 45 -8.59 22.24 5.21
C GLU A 45 -8.79 20.87 4.53
N SER A 46 -9.24 20.90 3.27
CA SER A 46 -9.29 19.67 2.47
C SER A 46 -7.87 19.31 2.01
N PRO A 47 -7.36 18.10 2.33
CA PRO A 47 -6.07 17.62 1.86
C PRO A 47 -6.10 17.22 0.37
N LEU A 48 -7.28 16.88 -0.18
CA LEU A 48 -7.40 16.34 -1.53
C LEU A 48 -6.90 17.35 -2.58
N GLY A 49 -6.11 16.87 -3.53
CA GLY A 49 -5.49 17.67 -4.59
C GLY A 49 -4.26 18.47 -4.14
N LYS A 50 -4.00 18.59 -2.83
CA LYS A 50 -2.79 19.23 -2.33
C LYS A 50 -1.58 18.30 -2.49
N ARG A 51 -0.41 18.90 -2.60
CA ARG A 51 0.85 18.19 -2.76
C ARG A 51 1.63 18.18 -1.45
N VAL A 52 1.97 16.98 -1.01
CA VAL A 52 2.99 16.73 0.01
C VAL A 52 4.16 16.06 -0.72
N ASP A 53 4.34 14.77 -0.50
CA ASP A 53 5.28 13.88 -1.18
C ASP A 53 4.74 13.30 -2.50
N GLY A 54 3.55 13.76 -2.88
CA GLY A 54 2.70 13.35 -3.97
C GLY A 54 1.38 14.11 -3.86
N THR A 55 0.59 14.12 -4.92
CA THR A 55 -0.76 14.69 -4.93
C THR A 55 -1.68 13.78 -4.13
N VAL A 56 -2.35 14.32 -3.11
CA VAL A 56 -3.25 13.54 -2.26
C VAL A 56 -4.54 13.25 -3.04
N VAL A 57 -4.79 11.97 -3.33
CA VAL A 57 -5.97 11.53 -4.10
C VAL A 57 -7.05 10.89 -3.22
N GLY A 58 -6.71 10.52 -1.99
CA GLY A 58 -7.65 9.88 -1.08
C GLY A 58 -7.22 9.94 0.38
N ILE A 59 -8.20 9.74 1.26
CA ILE A 59 -8.02 9.66 2.71
C ILE A 59 -8.61 8.34 3.18
N ALA A 60 -7.78 7.49 3.77
CA ALA A 60 -8.17 6.20 4.34
C ALA A 60 -8.53 6.36 5.83
N ALA A 61 -9.38 5.47 6.36
CA ALA A 61 -9.52 5.34 7.80
C ALA A 61 -8.19 4.96 8.45
N ASP A 62 -8.02 5.33 9.72
CA ASP A 62 -6.83 4.97 10.47
C ASP A 62 -6.77 3.46 10.68
N VAL A 63 -5.59 2.88 10.43
CA VAL A 63 -5.35 1.44 10.55
C VAL A 63 -4.16 1.23 11.45
N ASN A 64 -4.23 0.20 12.27
CA ASN A 64 -3.19 -0.13 13.21
C ASN A 64 -2.25 -1.19 12.62
N ASN A 65 -1.31 -0.78 11.77
CA ASN A 65 -0.34 -1.71 11.18
C ASN A 65 0.76 -2.13 12.18
N ASN A 66 0.93 -1.41 13.30
CA ASN A 66 1.98 -1.66 14.30
C ASN A 66 1.52 -2.52 15.50
N GLY A 67 0.29 -3.04 15.47
CA GLY A 67 -0.25 -3.98 16.47
C GLY A 67 -1.32 -3.39 17.40
N LEU A 68 -2.19 -4.25 17.93
CA LEU A 68 -3.44 -3.88 18.63
C LEU A 68 -3.29 -2.94 19.83
N SER A 69 -2.10 -2.82 20.42
CA SER A 69 -1.82 -2.02 21.62
C SER A 69 -1.24 -0.62 21.34
N VAL A 70 -0.97 -0.28 20.07
CA VAL A 70 -0.44 1.03 19.66
C VAL A 70 -1.58 1.87 19.10
N LYS A 71 -1.60 3.19 19.33
CA LYS A 71 -2.63 4.08 18.76
C LYS A 71 -2.44 4.09 17.24
N ALA A 72 -3.52 3.93 16.45
CA ALA A 72 -3.41 3.88 14.99
C ALA A 72 -2.58 5.06 14.46
N ASP A 73 -1.51 4.74 13.73
CA ASP A 73 -0.47 5.70 13.38
C ASP A 73 -0.89 6.59 12.19
N ALA A 74 -0.31 7.79 12.17
CA ALA A 74 -0.43 8.71 11.05
C ALA A 74 0.41 8.17 9.87
N GLU A 75 -0.24 7.66 8.83
CA GLU A 75 0.43 6.90 7.75
C GLU A 75 0.28 7.57 6.38
N TYR A 76 1.40 7.59 5.64
CA TYR A 76 1.44 7.91 4.22
C TYR A 76 1.46 6.62 3.39
N TYR A 77 0.56 6.55 2.42
CA TYR A 77 0.47 5.43 1.49
C TYR A 77 0.95 5.86 0.11
N PHE A 78 1.79 5.03 -0.52
CA PHE A 78 2.27 5.22 -1.89
C PHE A 78 2.10 3.95 -2.72
N VAL A 79 1.62 4.12 -3.94
CA VAL A 79 1.46 3.04 -4.90
C VAL A 79 2.80 2.65 -5.53
N ARG A 80 2.99 1.35 -5.76
CA ARG A 80 4.19 0.80 -6.41
C ARG A 80 4.09 1.01 -7.92
N LYS A 81 5.11 1.65 -8.49
CA LYS A 81 5.19 1.99 -9.91
C LYS A 81 5.54 0.81 -10.81
N HIS A 82 5.18 0.93 -12.08
CA HIS A 82 5.63 0.09 -13.19
C HIS A 82 7.01 0.51 -13.70
N SER A 83 7.90 0.87 -12.79
CA SER A 83 9.27 1.27 -13.10
C SER A 83 10.21 0.76 -12.01
N THR A 84 11.42 0.40 -12.42
CA THR A 84 12.55 0.12 -11.52
C THR A 84 13.16 1.42 -10.98
N GLU A 85 12.93 2.53 -11.67
CA GLU A 85 13.28 3.89 -11.24
C GLU A 85 12.13 4.48 -10.40
N GLY A 86 12.44 5.03 -9.23
CA GLY A 86 11.44 5.70 -8.41
C GLY A 86 11.70 5.62 -6.91
N ARG A 87 10.73 6.10 -6.12
CA ARG A 87 10.79 6.24 -4.65
C ARG A 87 11.27 5.00 -3.88
N PHE A 88 11.14 3.80 -4.47
CA PHE A 88 11.52 2.53 -3.85
C PHE A 88 12.81 1.92 -4.41
N GLN A 89 13.59 2.64 -5.23
CA GLN A 89 14.81 2.13 -5.86
C GLN A 89 15.87 1.72 -4.82
N ASN A 90 16.01 2.51 -3.75
CA ASN A 90 16.90 2.18 -2.62
C ASN A 90 16.38 1.00 -1.77
N GLN A 91 15.18 0.50 -2.05
CA GLN A 91 14.59 -0.67 -1.41
C GLN A 91 14.70 -1.94 -2.28
N MET A 92 15.48 -1.93 -3.36
CA MET A 92 15.83 -3.14 -4.13
C MET A 92 17.21 -3.71 -3.75
N PRO A 93 17.43 -5.04 -3.86
CA PRO A 93 18.74 -5.65 -3.67
C PRO A 93 19.83 -4.99 -4.54
N PRO A 94 21.08 -4.86 -4.06
CA PRO A 94 21.61 -5.46 -2.83
C PRO A 94 21.37 -4.67 -1.54
N TYR A 95 20.91 -3.42 -1.62
CA TYR A 95 20.77 -2.52 -0.45
C TYR A 95 19.36 -2.47 0.15
N GLY A 96 18.40 -3.15 -0.47
CA GLY A 96 16.98 -3.05 -0.17
C GLY A 96 16.30 -4.30 0.41
N TRP A 97 14.97 -4.27 0.47
CA TRP A 97 14.15 -5.30 1.11
C TRP A 97 14.21 -6.61 0.31
N ARG A 98 14.68 -7.68 0.95
CA ARG A 98 14.63 -9.06 0.43
C ARG A 98 13.32 -9.79 0.72
N LYS A 99 12.37 -9.12 1.38
CA LYS A 99 11.08 -9.69 1.81
C LYS A 99 9.94 -8.95 1.14
N ALA A 100 9.05 -9.70 0.51
CA ALA A 100 7.77 -9.19 0.01
C ALA A 100 6.63 -9.76 0.86
N SER A 101 5.69 -8.91 1.25
CA SER A 101 4.48 -9.33 1.95
C SER A 101 3.30 -9.30 0.98
N VAL A 102 2.54 -10.39 0.94
CA VAL A 102 1.31 -10.50 0.14
C VAL A 102 0.14 -10.62 1.10
N VAL A 103 -0.89 -9.79 0.90
CA VAL A 103 -2.14 -9.86 1.64
C VAL A 103 -3.19 -10.48 0.74
N VAL A 104 -3.84 -11.55 1.21
CA VAL A 104 -4.88 -12.26 0.47
C VAL A 104 -6.15 -12.35 1.31
N ARG A 105 -7.27 -11.98 0.70
CA ARG A 105 -8.61 -12.20 1.25
C ARG A 105 -9.22 -13.39 0.52
N SER A 106 -9.62 -14.42 1.27
CA SER A 106 -10.20 -15.66 0.72
C SER A 106 -11.23 -16.24 1.70
N SER A 107 -12.19 -16.99 1.18
CA SER A 107 -13.14 -17.79 1.96
C SER A 107 -12.60 -19.18 2.33
N MET A 108 -11.43 -19.58 1.80
CA MET A 108 -10.77 -20.84 2.11
C MET A 108 -9.96 -20.75 3.42
N ASN A 109 -9.60 -21.90 4.01
CA ASN A 109 -8.71 -21.91 5.17
C ASN A 109 -7.31 -21.35 4.79
N SER A 110 -6.66 -20.69 5.74
CA SER A 110 -5.39 -19.98 5.52
C SER A 110 -4.25 -20.92 5.08
N GLN A 111 -4.22 -22.16 5.57
CA GLN A 111 -3.20 -23.15 5.21
C GLN A 111 -3.29 -23.55 3.73
N ALA A 112 -4.50 -23.77 3.23
CA ALA A 112 -4.76 -24.13 1.84
C ALA A 112 -4.40 -22.98 0.89
N VAL A 113 -4.76 -21.75 1.25
CA VAL A 113 -4.36 -20.55 0.49
C VAL A 113 -2.84 -20.40 0.47
N ALA A 114 -2.17 -20.57 1.62
CA ALA A 114 -0.72 -20.48 1.71
C ALA A 114 -0.01 -21.55 0.85
N ASN A 115 -0.50 -22.79 0.87
CA ASN A 115 0.06 -23.87 0.06
C ASN A 115 -0.13 -23.62 -1.43
N LEU A 116 -1.31 -23.14 -1.84
CA LEU A 116 -1.60 -22.80 -3.24
C LEU A 116 -0.70 -21.66 -3.72
N LEU A 117 -0.55 -20.59 -2.93
CA LEU A 117 0.34 -19.48 -3.28
C LEU A 117 1.79 -19.92 -3.39
N ARG A 118 2.29 -20.74 -2.47
CA ARG A 118 3.66 -21.28 -2.54
C ARG A 118 3.87 -22.12 -3.80
N ALA A 119 2.93 -23.01 -4.12
CA ALA A 119 3.02 -23.84 -5.32
C ALA A 119 3.06 -23.00 -6.60
N GLN A 120 2.26 -21.93 -6.67
CA GLN A 120 2.24 -21.01 -7.82
C GLN A 120 3.50 -20.16 -7.92
N ILE A 121 4.04 -19.67 -6.79
CA ILE A 121 5.30 -18.91 -6.78
C ILE A 121 6.47 -19.80 -7.22
N ALA A 122 6.56 -21.03 -6.69
CA ALA A 122 7.60 -21.99 -7.07
C ALA A 122 7.53 -22.39 -8.56
N ALA A 123 6.34 -22.38 -9.15
CA ALA A 123 6.15 -22.62 -10.59
C ALA A 123 6.62 -21.44 -11.47
N LEU A 124 6.58 -20.21 -10.96
CA LEU A 124 7.02 -19.00 -11.66
C LEU A 124 8.53 -18.76 -11.52
N ASP A 125 9.12 -19.14 -10.39
CA ASP A 125 10.56 -19.07 -10.15
C ASP A 125 11.03 -20.28 -9.31
N PRO A 126 11.57 -21.33 -9.95
CA PRO A 126 12.06 -22.54 -9.27
C PRO A 126 13.27 -22.30 -8.36
N LEU A 127 13.88 -21.11 -8.39
CA LEU A 127 15.11 -20.80 -7.64
C LEU A 127 14.85 -20.07 -6.31
N LEU A 128 13.59 -19.77 -5.97
CA LEU A 128 13.22 -19.23 -4.66
C LEU A 128 13.08 -20.38 -3.64
N PRO A 129 13.75 -20.31 -2.48
CA PRO A 129 13.74 -21.36 -1.46
C PRO A 129 12.41 -21.51 -0.72
#